data_AF-A0A656Z612-F1
#
_entry.id   AF-A0A656Z612-F1
#
_cell.length_a   1.000
_cell.length_b   1.000
_cell.length_c   1.000
_cell.angle_alpha   90.00
_cell.angle_beta   90.00
_cell.angle_gamma   90.00
#
_symmetry.space_group_name_H-M   'P 1'
#
loop_
_entity.id
_entity.type
_entity.pdbx_description
1 polymer ?
#
loop_
_entity_poly.entity_id
_entity_poly.type
_entity_poly.pdbx_seq_one_letter_code
_entity_poly.pdbx_strand_id
1 'polypeptide(L)'
;MTNSPPITRFIGEAERTLQALLQRQLEKAGMSFPEWVALTILSGGQLTAEGLVQTIADARVVVPGREMTVVDDLIGKELVARVRTFP
;
A
#
# COMPACT_ATOMS: atom_id res chain seq x y z
N MET A 1 -36.80 -19.61 12.68
CA MET A 1 -36.29 -18.39 12.03
C MET A 1 -34.77 -18.52 11.93
N THR A 2 -34.23 -18.81 10.74
CA THR A 2 -32.78 -18.89 10.55
C THR A 2 -32.24 -17.47 10.39
N ASN A 3 -31.70 -16.91 11.47
CA ASN A 3 -30.90 -15.68 11.42
C ASN A 3 -29.57 -16.01 10.74
N SER A 4 -29.58 -16.12 9.42
CA SER A 4 -28.34 -16.23 8.65
C SER A 4 -27.53 -14.94 8.85
N PRO A 5 -26.21 -15.05 9.11
CA PRO A 5 -25.37 -13.86 9.25
C PRO A 5 -25.46 -12.99 7.99
N PRO A 6 -25.41 -11.65 8.11
CA PRO A 6 -25.43 -10.77 6.96
C PRO A 6 -24.23 -11.05 6.06
N ILE A 7 -24.41 -10.98 4.73
CA ILE A 7 -23.37 -11.24 3.73
C ILE A 7 -22.09 -10.42 3.98
N THR A 8 -22.24 -9.21 4.54
CA THR A 8 -21.14 -8.33 4.95
C THR A 8 -20.18 -8.98 5.95
N ARG A 9 -20.66 -9.88 6.80
CA ARG A 9 -19.81 -10.63 7.72
C ARG A 9 -18.88 -11.57 6.98
N PHE A 10 -19.41 -12.33 6.01
CA PHE A 10 -18.61 -13.26 5.21
C PHE A 10 -17.60 -12.52 4.34
N ILE A 11 -18.00 -11.38 3.77
CA ILE A 11 -17.08 -10.50 3.03
C ILE A 11 -15.95 -10.03 3.94
N GLY A 12 -16.25 -9.52 5.13
CA GLY A 12 -15.22 -9.06 6.07
C GLY A 12 -14.29 -10.18 6.57
N GLU A 13 -14.80 -11.40 6.75
CA GLU A 13 -13.98 -12.57 7.08
C GLU A 13 -13.04 -12.95 5.90
N ALA A 14 -13.54 -12.91 4.67
CA ALA A 14 -12.74 -13.16 3.48
C ALA A 14 -11.65 -12.09 3.28
N GLU A 15 -12.00 -10.81 3.43
CA GLU A 15 -11.07 -9.68 3.34
C GLU A 15 -9.93 -9.81 4.35
N ARG A 16 -10.25 -10.09 5.63
CA ARG A 16 -9.23 -10.30 6.68
C ARG A 16 -8.34 -11.49 6.37
N THR A 17 -8.91 -12.58 5.85
CA THR A 17 -8.12 -13.77 5.49
C THR A 17 -7.15 -13.45 4.35
N LEU A 18 -7.63 -12.78 3.30
CA LEU A 18 -6.80 -12.34 2.19
C LEU A 18 -5.71 -11.36 2.64
N GLN A 19 -6.06 -10.41 3.50
CA GLN A 19 -5.10 -9.45 4.07
C GLN A 19 -4.00 -10.16 4.86
N ALA A 20 -4.36 -11.14 5.71
CA ALA A 20 -3.38 -11.92 6.47
C ALA A 20 -2.45 -12.75 5.56
N LEU A 21 -3.00 -13.34 4.50
CA LEU A 21 -2.21 -14.07 3.51
C LEU A 21 -1.24 -13.16 2.77
N LEU A 22 -1.70 -11.98 2.35
CA LEU A 22 -0.87 -10.97 1.70
C LEU A 22 0.24 -10.48 2.63
N GLN A 23 -0.11 -10.08 3.85
CA GLN A 23 0.84 -9.64 4.88
C GLN A 23 1.97 -10.66 5.07
N ARG A 24 1.63 -11.94 5.17
CA ARG A 24 2.61 -13.03 5.29
C ARG A 24 3.54 -13.15 4.08
N GLN A 25 3.06 -12.91 2.86
CA GLN A 25 3.94 -12.93 1.68
C GLN A 25 4.86 -11.70 1.64
N LEU A 26 4.35 -10.53 2.02
CA LEU A 26 5.12 -9.30 2.07
C LEU A 26 6.24 -9.38 3.11
N GLU A 27 5.96 -9.95 4.29
CA GLU A 27 6.97 -10.20 5.33
C GLU A 27 8.10 -11.09 4.83
N LYS A 28 7.80 -12.17 4.09
CA LYS A 28 8.83 -13.02 3.47
C LYS A 28 9.70 -12.27 2.46
N ALA A 29 9.15 -11.24 1.83
CA ALA A 29 9.85 -10.39 0.87
C ALA A 29 10.53 -9.18 1.54
N GLY A 30 10.45 -9.01 2.86
CA GLY A 30 10.99 -7.83 3.56
C GLY A 30 10.27 -6.51 3.22
N MET A 31 9.01 -6.60 2.79
CA MET A 31 8.19 -5.48 2.33
C MET A 31 7.04 -5.25 3.29
N SER A 32 6.73 -3.98 3.56
CA SER A 32 5.52 -3.61 4.30
C SER A 32 4.33 -3.43 3.36
N PHE A 33 3.12 -3.52 3.89
CA PHE A 33 1.89 -3.29 3.12
C PHE A 33 1.85 -1.91 2.45
N PRO A 34 2.20 -0.79 3.13
CA PRO A 34 2.26 0.53 2.49
C PRO A 34 3.26 0.62 1.33
N GLU A 35 4.44 0.02 1.48
CA GLU A 35 5.45 -0.03 0.42
C GLU A 35 4.94 -0.78 -0.81
N TRP A 36 4.31 -1.94 -0.61
CA TRP A 36 3.70 -2.71 -1.68
C TRP A 36 2.59 -1.94 -2.41
N VAL A 37 1.75 -1.21 -1.67
CA VAL A 37 0.69 -0.36 -2.24
C VAL A 37 1.31 0.76 -3.09
N ALA A 38 2.33 1.44 -2.59
CA ALA A 38 3.03 2.49 -3.32
C ALA A 38 3.68 1.96 -4.62
N LEU A 39 4.29 0.77 -4.60
CA LEU A 39 4.80 0.11 -5.81
C LEU A 39 3.69 -0.28 -6.78
N THR A 40 2.55 -0.74 -6.28
CA THR A 40 1.37 -1.07 -7.10
C THR A 40 0.84 0.19 -7.80
N ILE A 41 0.79 1.33 -7.11
CA ILE A 41 0.43 2.63 -7.69
C ILE A 41 1.42 3.01 -8.81
N LEU A 42 2.73 2.92 -8.54
CA LEU A 42 3.78 3.26 -9.50
C LEU A 42 3.83 2.31 -10.71
N SER A 43 3.28 1.10 -10.60
CA SER A 43 3.14 0.20 -11.76
C SER A 43 2.22 0.78 -12.85
N GLY A 44 1.35 1.73 -12.49
CA GLY A 44 0.51 2.48 -13.43
C GLY A 44 1.23 3.62 -14.14
N GLY A 45 2.46 3.97 -13.73
CA GLY A 45 3.26 5.03 -14.35
C GLY A 45 4.11 5.82 -13.36
N GLN A 46 4.94 6.71 -13.92
CA GLN A 46 5.76 7.62 -13.12
C GLN A 46 4.88 8.69 -12.46
N LEU A 47 5.15 8.96 -11.18
CA LEU A 47 4.52 10.01 -10.42
C LEU A 47 5.57 10.96 -9.84
N THR A 48 5.17 12.21 -9.60
CA THR A 48 5.94 13.11 -8.74
C THR A 48 5.91 12.59 -7.30
N ALA A 49 6.89 12.99 -6.47
CA ALA A 49 6.91 12.60 -5.07
C ALA A 49 5.64 13.06 -4.34
N GLU A 50 5.17 14.28 -4.61
CA GLU A 50 3.91 14.81 -4.08
C GLU A 50 2.69 14.01 -4.56
N GLY A 51 2.64 13.65 -5.85
CA GLY A 51 1.56 12.84 -6.39
C GLY A 51 1.50 11.45 -5.77
N LEU A 52 2.66 10.82 -5.53
CA LEU A 52 2.74 9.54 -4.84
C LEU A 52 2.29 9.66 -3.38
N VAL A 53 2.75 10.68 -2.65
CA VAL A 53 2.34 10.97 -1.28
C VAL A 53 0.83 11.16 -1.18
N GLN A 54 0.24 11.95 -2.08
CA GLN A 54 -1.21 12.17 -2.11
C GLN A 54 -1.97 10.88 -2.38
N THR A 55 -1.50 10.06 -3.32
CA THR A 55 -2.15 8.78 -3.64
C THR A 55 -2.07 7.80 -2.47
N ILE A 56 -0.96 7.78 -1.72
CA ILE A 56 -0.82 6.99 -0.49
C ILE A 56 -1.78 7.48 0.60
N ALA A 57 -1.93 8.80 0.76
CA ALA A 57 -2.88 9.41 1.70
C ALA A 57 -4.32 9.01 1.37
N ASP A 58 -4.70 9.08 0.09
CA ASP A 58 -6.04 8.74 -0.41
C ASP A 58 -6.34 7.23 -0.24
N ALA A 59 -5.32 6.38 -0.37
CA ALA A 59 -5.43 4.95 -0.12
C ALA A 59 -5.60 4.60 1.37
N ARG A 60 -5.30 5.53 2.29
CA ARG A 60 -5.44 5.38 3.76
C ARG A 60 -4.72 4.16 4.31
N VAL A 61 -3.57 3.82 3.73
CA VAL A 61 -2.77 2.65 4.11
C VAL A 61 -1.73 2.95 5.19
N VAL A 62 -1.57 4.23 5.55
CA VAL A 62 -0.69 4.70 6.63
C VAL A 62 -1.40 5.69 7.52
N VAL A 63 -0.81 5.94 8.69
CA VAL A 63 -1.21 7.04 9.58
C VAL A 63 -0.95 8.37 8.86
N PRO A 64 -1.91 9.34 8.91
CA PRO A 64 -1.71 10.66 8.32
C PRO A 64 -0.39 11.31 8.75
N GLY A 65 0.37 11.82 7.79
CA GLY A 65 1.69 12.43 8.01
C GLY A 65 2.87 11.45 7.94
N ARG A 66 2.64 10.17 7.65
CA ARG A 66 3.69 9.15 7.44
C ARG A 66 3.89 8.77 5.97
N GLU A 67 3.15 9.38 5.05
CA GLU A 67 3.18 9.05 3.63
C GLU A 67 4.57 9.26 3.03
N MET A 68 5.22 10.39 3.36
CA MET A 68 6.58 10.66 2.90
C MET A 68 7.59 9.65 3.47
N THR A 69 7.38 9.13 4.68
CA THR A 69 8.24 8.07 5.24
C THR A 69 8.22 6.82 4.37
N VAL A 70 7.06 6.43 3.82
CA VAL A 70 6.98 5.28 2.90
C VAL A 70 7.79 5.54 1.62
N VAL A 71 7.72 6.75 1.08
CA VAL A 71 8.48 7.12 -0.12
C VAL A 71 9.98 7.09 0.17
N ASP A 72 10.41 7.64 1.31
CA ASP A 72 11.81 7.64 1.72
C ASP A 72 12.33 6.22 2.00
N ASP A 73 11.53 5.35 2.62
CA ASP A 73 11.87 3.94 2.85
C ASP A 73 12.05 3.18 1.52
N LEU A 74 11.17 3.39 0.54
CA LEU A 74 11.29 2.80 -0.80
C LEU A 74 12.55 3.26 -1.54
N ILE A 75 12.92 4.54 -1.40
CA ILE A 75 14.16 5.08 -1.96
C ILE A 75 15.36 4.48 -1.23
N GLY A 76 15.32 4.42 0.10
CA GLY A 76 16.38 3.85 0.93
C GLY A 76 16.62 2.36 0.67
N LYS A 77 15.58 1.63 0.26
CA LYS A 77 15.65 0.23 -0.20
C LYS A 77 16.00 0.09 -1.69
N GLU A 78 16.24 1.19 -2.40
CA GLU A 78 16.53 1.23 -3.84
C GLU A 78 15.42 0.61 -4.72
N LEU A 79 14.19 0.52 -4.21
CA LEU A 79 13.04 -0.03 -4.93
C LEU A 79 12.45 0.99 -5.91
N VAL A 80 12.66 2.28 -5.64
CA VAL A 80 12.27 3.39 -6.51
C VAL A 80 13.40 4.40 -6.58
N ALA A 81 13.53 5.07 -7.73
CA ALA A 81 14.50 6.13 -7.92
C ALA A 81 13.80 7.48 -8.14
N ARG A 82 14.36 8.55 -7.57
CA ARG A 82 13.96 9.92 -7.92
C ARG A 82 14.61 10.30 -9.25
N VAL A 83 13.80 10.41 -10.30
CA VAL A 83 14.24 10.99 -11.58
C VAL A 83 14.30 12.51 -11.40
N ARG A 84 15.49 13.11 -11.50
CA ARG A 84 15.62 14.57 -11.63
C ARG A 84 15.51 14.91 -13.11
N THR A 85 14.42 15.56 -13.49
CA THR A 85 14.33 16.22 -14.80
C THR A 85 15.19 17.49 -14.73
N PHE A 86 16.29 17.50 -15.49
CA PHE A 86 17.06 18.73 -15.71
C PHE A 86 16.32 19.60 -16.74
N PRO A 87 16.32 20.94 -16.58
CA PRO A 87 15.79 21.85 -17.58
C PRO A 87 16.59 21.83 -18.89
#